data_AF-A0A6B2TCY1-F1
#
_entry.id   AF-A0A6B2TCY1-F1
#
_cell.length_a   1.000
_cell.length_b   1.000
_cell.length_c   1.000
_cell.angle_alpha   90.00
_cell.angle_beta   90.00
_cell.angle_gamma   90.00
#
_symmetry.space_group_name_H-M   'P 1'
#
loop_
_entity.id
_entity.type
_entity.pdbx_description
1 polymer ?
#
loop_
_entity_poly.entity_id
_entity_poly.type
_entity_poly.pdbx_seq_one_letter_code
_entity_poly.pdbx_strand_id
1 'polypeptide(L)'
;MPRLRLGPLLRYVDGSTATVWVEADRPCTAEVRCADGAGGTARTFQISGHHYALVPVTGLTPGTETAYEVRLGDGAEAAAAVWPLPDAPFPPSTIRAPAAP
;
A
#
# COMPACT_ATOMS: atom_id res chain seq x y z
N MET A 1 17.96 1.65 0.68
CA MET A 1 16.48 1.73 0.74
C MET A 1 15.92 0.33 0.97
N PRO A 2 14.81 0.18 1.71
CA PRO A 2 14.14 -1.10 1.90
C PRO A 2 13.57 -1.61 0.56
N ARG A 3 13.47 -2.93 0.40
CA ARG A 3 12.88 -3.58 -0.78
C ARG A 3 11.63 -4.36 -0.41
N LEU A 4 10.68 -4.38 -1.33
CA LEU A 4 9.50 -5.22 -1.24
C LEU A 4 9.90 -6.70 -1.44
N ARG A 5 9.62 -7.55 -0.45
CA ARG A 5 9.85 -9.00 -0.50
C ARG A 5 8.62 -9.74 -1.01
N LEU A 6 7.44 -9.36 -0.50
CA LEU A 6 6.17 -9.99 -0.84
C LEU A 6 5.04 -8.95 -0.83
N GLY A 7 4.06 -9.17 -1.71
CA GLY A 7 2.94 -8.26 -1.93
C GLY A 7 3.20 -7.25 -3.06
N PRO A 8 2.40 -6.18 -3.14
CA PRO A 8 1.33 -5.83 -2.19
C PRO A 8 0.10 -6.72 -2.34
N LEU A 9 -0.53 -7.06 -1.20
CA LEU A 9 -1.77 -7.82 -1.15
C LEU A 9 -2.87 -6.96 -0.58
N LEU A 10 -3.90 -6.68 -1.39
CA LEU A 10 -5.13 -6.05 -0.94
C LEU A 10 -5.92 -7.05 -0.09
N ARG A 11 -5.96 -6.83 1.23
CA ARG A 11 -6.49 -7.79 2.20
C ARG A 11 -7.96 -7.57 2.53
N TYR A 12 -8.42 -6.32 2.43
CA TYR A 12 -9.75 -5.86 2.81
C TYR A 12 -10.09 -4.56 2.09
N VAL A 13 -11.37 -4.35 1.76
CA VAL A 13 -11.94 -3.09 1.28
C VAL A 13 -13.36 -2.93 1.81
N ASP A 14 -13.71 -1.74 2.26
CA ASP A 14 -15.07 -1.34 2.64
C ASP A 14 -15.28 0.16 2.43
N GLY A 15 -16.21 0.50 1.52
CA GLY A 15 -16.72 1.85 1.27
C GLY A 15 -15.63 2.90 1.01
N SER A 16 -15.03 3.42 2.08
CA SER A 16 -13.99 4.46 2.06
C SER A 16 -12.62 4.02 2.59
N THR A 17 -12.46 2.72 2.90
CA THR A 17 -11.26 2.17 3.52
C THR A 17 -10.78 0.90 2.83
N ALA A 18 -9.49 0.63 2.94
CA ALA A 18 -8.89 -0.62 2.53
C ALA A 18 -7.73 -1.01 3.45
N THR A 19 -7.24 -2.24 3.35
CA THR A 19 -5.98 -2.65 4.00
C THR A 19 -5.08 -3.33 3.00
N VAL A 20 -3.85 -2.83 2.89
CA VAL A 20 -2.79 -3.43 2.06
C VAL A 20 -1.75 -4.05 2.98
N TRP A 21 -1.33 -5.27 2.64
CA TRP A 21 -0.29 -6.00 3.34
C TRP A 21 0.97 -6.13 2.48
N VAL A 22 2.14 -5.98 3.12
CA VAL A 22 3.45 -6.16 2.49
C VAL A 22 4.44 -6.83 3.44
N GLU A 23 5.42 -7.51 2.87
CA GLU A 23 6.68 -7.88 3.53
C GLU A 23 7.82 -7.04 2.95
N ALA A 24 8.64 -6.47 3.82
CA ALA A 24 9.87 -5.76 3.47
C ALA A 24 11.11 -6.55 3.91
N ASP A 25 12.24 -6.29 3.27
CA ASP A 25 13.50 -6.97 3.58
C ASP A 25 14.21 -6.51 4.86
N ARG A 26 13.76 -5.40 5.46
CA ARG A 26 14.31 -4.78 6.67
C ARG A 26 13.25 -3.92 7.38
N PRO A 27 13.49 -3.46 8.62
CA PRO A 27 12.58 -2.50 9.28
C PRO A 27 12.44 -1.22 8.44
N CYS A 28 11.20 -0.77 8.21
CA CYS A 28 10.91 0.46 7.48
C CYS A 28 9.46 0.93 7.72
N THR A 29 9.09 2.05 7.10
CA THR A 29 7.72 2.52 6.98
C THR A 29 7.20 2.14 5.60
N ALA A 30 6.02 1.55 5.54
CA ALA A 30 5.27 1.35 4.31
C ALA A 30 4.21 2.44 4.18
N GLU A 31 4.03 2.93 2.96
CA GLU A 31 3.05 3.93 2.59
C GLU A 31 2.27 3.44 1.38
N VAL A 32 0.95 3.62 1.42
CA VAL A 32 0.08 3.46 0.26
C VAL A 32 -0.44 4.84 -0.12
N ARG A 33 -0.26 5.21 -1.39
CA ARG A 33 -0.81 6.46 -1.95
C ARG A 33 -1.75 6.11 -3.08
N CYS A 34 -2.98 6.59 -3.01
CA CYS A 34 -3.96 6.46 -4.07
C CYS A 34 -4.00 7.74 -4.91
N ALA A 35 -4.33 7.60 -6.19
CA ALA A 35 -4.38 8.71 -7.14
C ALA A 35 -5.43 9.78 -6.80
N ASP A 36 -6.44 9.44 -5.99
CA ASP A 36 -7.48 10.36 -5.48
C ASP A 36 -7.09 11.06 -4.17
N GLY A 37 -5.88 10.84 -3.67
CA GLY A 37 -5.39 11.40 -2.41
C GLY A 37 -5.66 10.54 -1.18
N ALA A 38 -6.43 9.45 -1.30
CA ALA A 38 -6.54 8.45 -0.25
C ALA A 38 -5.19 7.79 0.04
N GLY A 39 -5.02 7.26 1.25
CA GLY A 39 -3.77 6.61 1.59
C GLY A 39 -3.63 6.29 3.06
N GLY A 40 -2.42 5.87 3.42
CA GLY A 40 -2.04 5.62 4.80
C GLY A 40 -0.60 5.15 4.92
N THR A 41 -0.11 5.09 6.16
CA THR A 41 1.24 4.62 6.48
C THR A 41 1.22 3.68 7.67
N ALA A 42 2.16 2.74 7.70
CA ALA A 42 2.42 1.89 8.86
C ALA A 42 3.91 1.54 8.98
N ARG A 43 4.42 1.48 10.20
CA ARG A 43 5.75 0.93 10.48
C ARG A 43 5.70 -0.59 10.38
N THR A 44 6.78 -1.20 9.88
CA THR A 44 6.87 -2.65 9.88
C THR A 44 7.01 -3.18 11.30
N PHE A 45 6.37 -4.31 11.57
CA PHE A 45 6.54 -5.14 12.76
C PHE A 45 7.21 -6.45 12.36
N GLN A 46 7.85 -7.11 13.33
CA GLN A 46 8.63 -8.32 13.06
C GLN A 46 7.95 -9.58 13.58
N ILE A 47 7.83 -10.60 12.74
CA ILE A 47 7.44 -11.98 13.13
C ILE A 47 8.49 -12.92 12.57
N SER A 48 9.10 -13.74 13.43
CA SER A 48 10.10 -14.76 13.02
C SER A 48 11.24 -14.23 12.14
N GLY A 49 11.65 -12.98 12.33
CA GLY A 49 12.73 -12.34 11.53
C GLY A 49 12.27 -11.69 10.22
N HIS A 50 10.97 -11.74 9.89
CA HIS A 50 10.38 -11.10 8.72
C HIS A 50 9.71 -9.78 9.10
N HIS A 51 9.77 -8.77 8.21
CA HIS A 51 9.24 -7.43 8.48
C HIS A 51 7.96 -7.18 7.68
N TYR A 52 6.83 -7.13 8.38
CA TYR A 52 5.52 -6.97 7.77
C TYR A 52 4.93 -5.60 8.05
N ALA A 53 4.16 -5.05 7.12
CA ALA A 53 3.28 -3.92 7.39
C ALA A 53 1.86 -4.23 6.93
N LEU A 54 0.90 -3.86 7.76
CA LEU A 54 -0.52 -3.76 7.42
C LEU A 54 -0.83 -2.27 7.36
N VAL A 55 -1.10 -1.75 6.18
CA VAL A 55 -1.34 -0.33 5.95
C VAL A 55 -2.85 -0.11 5.79
N PRO A 56 -3.52 0.50 6.78
CA PRO A 56 -4.88 0.98 6.59
C PRO A 56 -4.87 2.15 5.61
N VAL A 57 -5.68 2.06 4.57
CA VAL A 57 -5.93 3.13 3.61
C VAL A 57 -7.27 3.75 3.96
N THR A 58 -7.33 5.07 4.05
CA THR A 58 -8.55 5.81 4.36
C THR A 58 -8.78 6.93 3.34
N GLY A 59 -10.02 7.36 3.20
CA GLY A 59 -10.39 8.47 2.32
C GLY A 59 -10.67 8.06 0.88
N LEU A 60 -10.82 6.75 0.60
CA LEU A 60 -11.24 6.29 -0.72
C LEU A 60 -12.64 6.82 -1.04
N THR A 61 -12.86 7.14 -2.31
CA THR A 61 -14.20 7.54 -2.77
C THR A 61 -15.06 6.29 -2.99
N PRO A 62 -16.23 6.15 -2.34
CA PRO A 62 -17.08 4.98 -2.56
C PRO A 62 -17.53 4.84 -4.02
N GLY A 63 -17.59 3.60 -4.50
CA GLY A 63 -18.04 3.27 -5.86
C GLY A 63 -17.03 3.56 -6.97
N THR A 64 -15.80 3.98 -6.63
CA THR A 64 -14.74 4.24 -7.61
C THR A 64 -13.72 3.12 -7.68
N GLU A 65 -12.90 3.18 -8.72
CA GLU A 65 -11.69 2.38 -8.86
C GLU A 65 -10.49 3.33 -8.95
N THR A 66 -9.61 3.27 -7.95
CA THR A 66 -8.51 4.22 -7.82
C THR A 66 -7.16 3.51 -7.91
N ALA A 67 -6.28 3.98 -8.78
CA ALA A 67 -4.90 3.49 -8.87
C ALA A 67 -4.11 3.79 -7.59
N TYR A 68 -3.20 2.91 -7.20
CA TYR A 68 -2.36 3.11 -6.02
C TYR A 68 -0.90 2.72 -6.24
N GLU A 69 -0.03 3.38 -5.47
CA GLU A 69 1.38 3.05 -5.31
C GLU A 69 1.66 2.52 -3.91
N VAL A 70 2.67 1.66 -3.79
CA VAL A 70 3.28 1.32 -2.50
C VAL A 70 4.70 1.84 -2.45
N ARG A 71 5.04 2.52 -1.37
CA ARG A 71 6.34 3.14 -1.14
C ARG A 71 6.93 2.62 0.17
N LEU A 72 8.24 2.40 0.19
CA LEU A 72 8.96 1.98 1.40
C LEU A 72 10.12 2.93 1.69
N GLY A 73 10.29 3.31 2.96
CA GLY A 73 11.34 4.22 3.40
C GLY A 73 11.46 4.38 4.90
N ASP A 74 12.46 5.13 5.35
CA ASP A 74 12.66 5.46 6.77
C ASP A 74 11.84 6.71 7.12
N GLY A 75 10.52 6.62 6.95
CA GLY A 75 9.56 7.73 6.98
C GLY A 75 8.92 8.00 5.61
N ALA A 76 7.77 8.69 5.58
CA ALA A 76 7.00 8.92 4.35
C ALA A 76 7.71 9.87 3.36
N GLU A 77 8.44 10.86 3.86
CA GLU A 77 9.18 11.81 3.02
C GLU A 77 10.36 11.16 2.29
N ALA A 78 10.97 10.14 2.88
CA ALA A 78 12.11 9.42 2.34
C ALA A 78 11.73 8.11 1.61
N ALA A 79 10.44 7.88 1.33
CA ALA A 79 9.94 6.63 0.76
C ALA A 79 10.02 6.61 -0.77
N ALA A 80 10.60 5.53 -1.31
CA ALA A 80 10.65 5.26 -2.75
C ALA A 80 9.53 4.30 -3.16
N ALA A 81 8.95 4.52 -4.35
CA ALA A 81 7.97 3.62 -4.92
C ALA A 81 8.60 2.26 -5.21
N VAL A 82 7.97 1.20 -4.73
CA VAL A 82 8.37 -0.20 -4.94
C VAL A 82 7.27 -0.99 -5.66
N TRP A 83 6.08 -0.41 -5.79
CA TRP A 83 4.97 -0.96 -6.56
C TRP A 83 4.08 0.16 -7.12
N PRO A 84 3.55 0.03 -8.35
CA PRO A 84 3.91 -0.97 -9.36
C PRO A 84 5.39 -0.92 -9.73
N LEU A 85 5.92 -1.97 -10.35
CA LEU A 85 7.29 -1.92 -10.85
C LEU A 85 7.38 -0.86 -11.98
N PRO A 86 8.44 -0.04 -12.05
CA PRO A 86 8.54 1.08 -13.01
C PRO A 86 8.28 0.67 -14.47
N ASP A 87 8.70 -0.53 -14.86
CA ASP A 87 8.61 -1.04 -16.23
C ASP A 87 7.57 -2.16 -16.39
N ALA A 88 6.57 -2.22 -15.49
CA ALA A 88 5.53 -3.25 -15.56
C ALA A 88 4.68 -3.08 -16.84
N PRO A 89 4.50 -4.15 -17.65
CA PRO A 89 3.68 -4.07 -18.88
C PRO A 89 2.18 -4.15 -18.60
N PHE A 90 1.78 -4.25 -17.33
CA PHE A 90 0.39 -4.40 -16.91
C PHE A 90 -0.24 -3.04 -16.59
N PRO A 91 -1.58 -2.93 -16.63
CA PRO A 91 -2.27 -1.74 -16.13
C PRO A 91 -1.88 -1.41 -14.67
N PRO A 92 -2.06 -0.14 -14.24
CA PRO A 92 -1.88 0.23 -12.84
C PRO A 92 -2.68 -0.69 -11.90
N SER A 93 -2.11 -1.00 -10.74
CA SER A 93 -2.88 -1.67 -9.69
C SER A 93 -3.90 -0.71 -9.09
N THR A 94 -5.13 -1.20 -8.93
CA THR A 94 -6.26 -0.39 -8.47
C THR A 94 -6.89 -0.96 -7.21
N ILE A 95 -7.52 -0.09 -6.42
CA ILE A 95 -8.44 -0.45 -5.34
C ILE A 95 -9.84 -0.08 -5.82
N ARG A 96 -10.73 -1.07 -5.92
CA ARG A 96 -12.16 -0.84 -6.20
C ARG A 96 -12.90 -0.75 -4.88
N ALA A 97 -13.38 0.45 -4.57
CA ALA A 97 -14.20 0.72 -3.40
C ALA A 97 -15.67 0.36 -3.70
N PRO A 98 -16.35 -0.43 -2.84
CA PRO A 98 -17.79 -0.62 -2.92
C PRO A 98 -18.53 0.74 -2.87
N ALA A 99 -19.71 0.82 -3.48
CA ALA A 99 -20.59 1.96 -3.30
C ALA A 99 -21.05 2.06 -1.83
N ALA A 100 -21.36 3.27 -1.38
CA ALA A 100 -22.03 3.44 -0.09
C ALA A 100 -23.42 2.78 -0.16
N PRO A 101 -23.87 2.14 0.95
CA PRO A 101 -25.20 1.56 1.02
C PRO A 101 -26.33 2.57 0.84
#